data_AF-A0A353QW08-F1
#
_entry.id   AF-A0A353QW08-F1
#
_cell.length_a   1.000
_cell.length_b   1.000
_cell.length_c   1.000
_cell.angle_alpha   90.00
_cell.angle_beta   90.00
_cell.angle_gamma   90.00
#
_symmetry.space_group_name_H-M   'P 1'
#
loop_
_entity.id
_entity.type
_entity.pdbx_description
1 polymer ?
#
loop_
_entity_poly.entity_id
_entity_poly.type
_entity_poly.pdbx_seq_one_letter_code
_entity_poly.pdbx_strand_id
1 'polypeptide(L)'
;NLEEIYEAIHSMFPVPKEVRKKLDDIETQAGDASADAVARDKIINYLISLAHKFYDEVEKAITAQARQLAIPTADSIMREAEKSLSLRAIDNLWVKHLTTMDYLRGSIGLQSYGQRDPLVEYKRQAFRMYKDLLASIRREVAYNIFKVGVSQQAAQAAPPRRQMQEQGPAKTQAEAKSVFSSAVSSTGGPVMAKPRDETGHKVGRNDPCPCGSGKKYKKCHGQ
;
A
#
# COMPACT_ATOMS: atom_id res chain seq x y z
N ASN A 1 -16.61 -5.08 -20.36
CA ASN A 1 -17.39 -4.27 -19.41
C ASN A 1 -16.66 -2.95 -19.23
N LEU A 2 -17.17 -1.85 -19.79
CA LEU A 2 -16.51 -0.53 -19.72
C LEU A 2 -16.49 0.06 -18.31
N GLU A 3 -17.49 -0.26 -17.48
CA GLU A 3 -17.53 0.19 -16.08
C GLU A 3 -16.36 -0.35 -15.28
N GLU A 4 -16.08 -1.65 -15.40
CA GLU A 4 -14.93 -2.27 -14.73
C GLU A 4 -13.60 -1.64 -15.18
N ILE A 5 -13.47 -1.30 -16.46
CA ILE A 5 -12.27 -0.63 -17.00
C ILE A 5 -12.13 0.76 -16.40
N TYR A 6 -13.23 1.53 -16.35
CA TYR A 6 -13.25 2.86 -15.75
C TYR A 6 -12.89 2.80 -14.26
N GLU A 7 -13.52 1.91 -13.49
CA GLU A 7 -13.25 1.74 -12.06
C GLU A 7 -11.80 1.31 -11.79
N ALA A 8 -11.28 0.37 -12.57
CA ALA A 8 -9.89 -0.09 -12.46
C ALA A 8 -8.90 1.07 -12.66
N ILE A 9 -9.11 1.90 -13.67
CA ILE A 9 -8.20 3.02 -13.96
C ILE A 9 -8.40 4.15 -12.94
N HIS A 10 -9.64 4.45 -12.56
CA HIS A 10 -9.93 5.43 -11.52
C HIS A 10 -9.33 5.06 -10.16
N SER A 11 -9.14 3.76 -9.88
CA SER A 11 -8.43 3.30 -8.68
C SER A 11 -6.92 3.59 -8.72
N MET A 12 -6.33 3.75 -9.91
CA MET A 12 -4.91 4.03 -10.10
C MET A 12 -4.61 5.53 -10.06
N PHE A 13 -5.42 6.33 -10.74
CA PHE A 13 -5.31 7.79 -10.75
C PHE A 13 -6.67 8.46 -10.98
N PRO A 14 -6.85 9.73 -10.59
CA PRO A 14 -8.14 10.41 -10.71
C PRO A 14 -8.49 10.59 -12.19
N VAL A 15 -9.53 9.89 -12.64
CA VAL A 15 -10.04 10.01 -14.01
C VAL A 15 -11.30 10.89 -14.02
N PRO A 16 -11.39 11.92 -14.87
CA PRO A 16 -12.61 12.72 -15.03
C PRO A 16 -13.79 11.89 -15.54
N LYS A 17 -15.01 12.21 -15.10
CA LYS A 17 -16.25 11.54 -15.55
C LYS A 17 -16.48 11.64 -17.06
N GLU A 18 -15.89 12.63 -17.72
CA GLU A 18 -15.93 12.80 -19.18
C GLU A 18 -15.30 11.64 -19.95
N VAL A 19 -14.32 10.96 -19.35
CA VAL A 19 -13.66 9.80 -19.94
C VAL A 19 -14.65 8.66 -20.12
N ARG A 20 -15.59 8.47 -19.19
CA ARG A 20 -16.64 7.45 -19.30
C ARG A 20 -17.47 7.65 -20.57
N LYS A 21 -17.96 8.87 -20.81
CA LYS A 21 -18.72 9.20 -22.03
C LYS A 21 -17.92 8.91 -23.30
N LYS A 22 -16.63 9.26 -23.33
CA LYS A 22 -15.76 8.97 -24.47
C LYS A 22 -15.54 7.48 -24.72
N LEU A 23 -15.53 6.65 -23.67
CA LEU A 23 -15.44 5.20 -23.82
C LEU A 23 -16.73 4.63 -24.43
N ASP A 24 -17.89 5.09 -23.95
CA ASP A 24 -19.20 4.71 -24.49
C ASP A 24 -19.35 5.14 -25.96
N ASP A 25 -18.88 6.33 -26.33
CA ASP A 25 -18.88 6.85 -27.71
C ASP A 25 -18.03 5.99 -28.65
N ILE A 26 -16.95 5.37 -28.16
CA ILE A 26 -16.07 4.50 -28.96
C ILE A 26 -16.71 3.11 -29.14
N GLU A 27 -17.38 2.59 -28.11
CA GLU A 27 -18.05 1.28 -28.16
C GLU A 27 -19.30 1.31 -29.06
N THR A 28 -20.08 2.39 -29.01
CA THR A 28 -21.29 2.55 -29.84
C THR A 28 -21.01 2.66 -31.35
N GLN A 29 -19.77 2.90 -31.76
CA GLN A 29 -19.34 2.92 -33.16
C GLN A 29 -18.97 1.53 -33.71
N ALA A 30 -18.97 0.49 -32.87
CA ALA A 30 -18.62 -0.86 -33.25
C ALA A 30 -19.87 -1.70 -33.55
N GLY A 31 -19.94 -2.30 -34.75
CA GLY A 31 -21.10 -3.09 -35.21
C GLY A 31 -20.75 -4.45 -35.82
N ASP A 32 -19.47 -4.74 -36.04
CA ASP A 32 -18.97 -6.04 -36.52
C ASP A 32 -17.69 -6.44 -35.76
N ALA A 33 -17.27 -7.71 -35.86
CA ALA A 33 -16.13 -8.25 -35.11
C ALA A 33 -14.79 -7.54 -35.41
N SER A 34 -14.65 -6.92 -36.60
CA SER A 34 -13.46 -6.14 -36.97
C SER A 34 -13.53 -4.75 -36.35
N ALA A 35 -14.70 -4.12 -36.36
CA ALA A 35 -14.97 -2.84 -35.72
C ALA A 35 -14.80 -2.93 -34.20
N ASP A 36 -15.17 -4.06 -33.58
CA ASP A 36 -14.95 -4.33 -32.16
C ASP A 36 -13.45 -4.36 -31.80
N ALA A 37 -12.63 -5.00 -32.63
CA ALA A 37 -11.18 -5.04 -32.42
C ALA A 37 -10.57 -3.64 -32.53
N VAL A 38 -10.98 -2.86 -33.54
CA VAL A 38 -10.54 -1.48 -33.73
C VAL A 38 -11.01 -0.57 -32.57
N ALA A 39 -12.23 -0.76 -32.07
CA ALA A 39 -12.75 -0.02 -30.93
C ALA A 39 -11.95 -0.31 -29.65
N ARG A 40 -11.58 -1.57 -29.41
CA ARG A 40 -10.70 -1.96 -28.29
C ARG A 40 -9.34 -1.28 -28.39
N ASP A 41 -8.71 -1.29 -29.56
CA ASP A 41 -7.41 -0.64 -29.76
C ASP A 41 -7.51 0.87 -29.54
N LYS A 42 -8.58 1.52 -30.01
CA LYS A 42 -8.84 2.94 -29.75
C LYS A 42 -8.97 3.24 -28.26
N ILE A 43 -9.72 2.41 -27.52
CA ILE A 43 -9.88 2.54 -26.06
C ILE A 43 -8.53 2.40 -25.36
N ILE A 44 -7.75 1.35 -25.69
CA ILE A 44 -6.43 1.11 -25.10
C ILE A 44 -5.51 2.29 -25.34
N ASN A 45 -5.40 2.76 -26.58
CA ASN A 45 -4.54 3.88 -26.94
C ASN A 45 -4.96 5.18 -26.24
N TYR A 46 -6.27 5.42 -26.13
CA TYR A 46 -6.79 6.58 -25.42
C TYR A 46 -6.41 6.55 -23.93
N LEU A 47 -6.61 5.42 -23.27
CA LEU A 47 -6.30 5.25 -21.85
C LEU A 47 -4.79 5.32 -21.57
N ILE A 48 -3.96 4.76 -22.45
CA ILE A 48 -2.49 4.92 -22.38
C ILE A 48 -2.10 6.40 -22.51
N SER A 49 -2.71 7.13 -23.46
CA SER A 49 -2.43 8.56 -23.62
C SER A 49 -2.79 9.37 -22.38
N LEU A 50 -3.89 9.00 -21.69
CA LEU A 50 -4.30 9.64 -20.45
C LEU A 50 -3.32 9.33 -19.32
N ALA A 51 -2.88 8.08 -19.21
CA ALA A 51 -1.90 7.65 -18.22
C ALA A 51 -0.55 8.37 -18.39
N HIS A 52 -0.07 8.55 -19.64
CA HIS A 52 1.15 9.32 -19.92
C HIS A 52 1.01 10.79 -19.51
N LYS A 53 -0.12 11.44 -19.82
CA LYS A 53 -0.35 12.83 -19.41
C LYS A 53 -0.32 12.98 -17.90
N PHE A 54 -1.00 12.10 -17.18
CA PHE A 54 -1.01 12.12 -15.72
C PHE A 54 0.38 11.85 -15.14
N TYR A 55 1.15 10.93 -15.76
CA TYR A 55 2.54 10.68 -15.38
C TYR A 55 3.41 11.94 -15.49
N ASP A 56 3.33 12.64 -16.62
CA ASP A 56 4.09 13.87 -16.87
C ASP A 56 3.74 14.97 -15.87
N GLU A 57 2.46 15.08 -15.49
CA GLU A 57 2.00 16.01 -14.46
C GLU A 57 2.58 15.68 -13.08
N VAL A 58 2.60 14.39 -12.72
CA VAL A 58 3.20 13.91 -11.47
C VAL A 58 4.71 14.15 -11.44
N GLU A 59 5.42 13.84 -12.52
CA GLU A 59 6.88 14.08 -12.63
C GLU A 59 7.19 15.56 -12.42
N LYS A 60 6.47 16.46 -13.12
CA LYS A 60 6.62 17.91 -12.94
C LYS A 60 6.33 18.36 -11.51
N ALA A 61 5.26 17.86 -10.90
CA ALA A 61 4.87 18.24 -9.53
C ALA A 61 5.93 17.80 -8.50
N ILE A 62 6.45 16.58 -8.62
CA ILE A 62 7.48 16.05 -7.71
C ILE A 62 8.80 16.82 -7.89
N THR A 63 9.22 17.05 -9.14
CA THR A 63 10.46 17.80 -9.41
C THR A 63 10.35 19.25 -8.94
N ALA A 64 9.20 19.92 -9.15
CA ALA A 64 8.99 21.28 -8.66
C ALA A 64 9.08 21.37 -7.13
N GLN A 65 8.46 20.41 -6.42
CA GLN A 65 8.53 20.33 -4.97
C GLN A 65 9.94 20.02 -4.47
N ALA A 66 10.66 19.11 -5.13
CA ALA A 66 12.05 18.80 -4.79
C ALA A 66 12.98 20.02 -4.97
N ARG A 67 12.76 20.83 -6.01
CA ARG A 67 13.46 22.10 -6.23
C ARG A 67 13.13 23.13 -5.15
N GLN A 68 11.87 23.23 -4.74
CA GLN A 68 11.46 24.11 -3.64
C GLN A 68 12.13 23.73 -2.30
N LEU A 69 12.38 22.43 -2.09
CA LEU A 69 13.10 21.89 -0.94
C LEU A 69 14.63 21.92 -1.10
N ALA A 70 15.16 22.52 -2.18
CA ALA A 70 16.58 22.60 -2.50
C ALA A 70 17.30 21.23 -2.49
N ILE A 71 16.61 20.17 -2.93
CA ILE A 71 17.20 18.83 -3.06
C ILE A 71 18.17 18.82 -4.26
N PRO A 72 19.47 18.48 -4.08
CA PRO A 72 20.46 18.52 -5.16
C PRO A 72 20.13 17.61 -6.35
N THR A 73 19.38 16.53 -6.11
CA THR A 73 18.98 15.51 -7.09
C THR A 73 17.53 15.68 -7.57
N ALA A 74 16.97 16.89 -7.50
CA ALA A 74 15.57 17.15 -7.85
C ALA A 74 15.17 16.69 -9.26
N ASP A 75 16.09 16.74 -10.22
CA ASP A 75 15.82 16.32 -11.60
C ASP A 75 15.89 14.78 -11.79
N SER A 76 16.58 14.05 -10.91
CA SER A 76 16.66 12.58 -10.94
C SER A 76 15.70 11.88 -9.98
N ILE A 77 14.99 12.63 -9.12
CA ILE A 77 14.17 12.08 -8.05
C ILE A 77 13.09 11.11 -8.57
N MET A 78 12.48 11.41 -9.72
CA MET A 78 11.47 10.54 -10.32
C MET A 78 12.09 9.23 -10.83
N ARG A 79 13.27 9.31 -11.45
CA ARG A 79 14.02 8.12 -11.91
C ARG A 79 14.51 7.27 -10.73
N GLU A 80 14.88 7.88 -9.63
CA GLU A 80 15.23 7.17 -8.39
C GLU A 80 14.01 6.47 -7.79
N ALA A 81 12.84 7.12 -7.80
CA ALA A 81 11.58 6.53 -7.37
C ALA A 81 11.19 5.33 -8.25
N GLU A 82 11.26 5.45 -9.58
CA GLU A 82 11.01 4.35 -10.52
C GLU A 82 11.92 3.15 -10.27
N LYS A 83 13.23 3.38 -10.10
CA LYS A 83 14.20 2.33 -9.79
C LYS A 83 13.86 1.65 -8.47
N SER A 84 13.62 2.43 -7.42
CA SER A 84 13.31 1.91 -6.09
C SER A 84 12.02 1.09 -6.08
N LEU A 85 10.98 1.55 -6.78
CA LEU A 85 9.71 0.84 -6.92
C LEU A 85 9.87 -0.46 -7.72
N SER A 86 10.61 -0.41 -8.83
CA SER A 86 10.87 -1.58 -9.67
C SER A 86 11.64 -2.66 -8.91
N LEU A 87 12.70 -2.28 -8.20
CA LEU A 87 13.49 -3.22 -7.40
C LEU A 87 12.65 -3.86 -6.30
N ARG A 88 11.88 -3.08 -5.54
CA ARG A 88 10.99 -3.62 -4.50
C ARG A 88 9.95 -4.60 -5.05
N ALA A 89 9.34 -4.28 -6.20
CA ALA A 89 8.37 -5.17 -6.83
C ALA A 89 9.01 -6.48 -7.30
N ILE A 90 10.20 -6.40 -7.91
CA ILE A 90 10.95 -7.58 -8.35
C ILE A 90 11.33 -8.45 -7.15
N ASP A 91 11.92 -7.87 -6.11
CA ASP A 91 12.42 -8.62 -4.95
C ASP A 91 11.27 -9.35 -4.23
N ASN A 92 10.18 -8.65 -3.94
CA ASN A 92 9.03 -9.23 -3.23
C ASN A 92 8.39 -10.38 -4.02
N LEU A 93 8.17 -10.18 -5.32
CA LEU A 93 7.51 -11.18 -6.17
C LEU A 93 8.43 -12.34 -6.54
N TRP A 94 9.74 -12.08 -6.68
CA TRP A 94 10.74 -13.12 -6.97
C TRP A 94 10.87 -14.09 -5.80
N VAL A 95 10.97 -13.59 -4.56
CA VAL A 95 11.03 -14.46 -3.37
C VAL A 95 9.80 -15.37 -3.31
N LYS A 96 8.60 -14.81 -3.53
CA LYS A 96 7.35 -15.59 -3.59
C LYS A 96 7.38 -16.62 -4.71
N HIS A 97 7.90 -16.26 -5.88
CA HIS A 97 8.05 -17.17 -7.02
C HIS A 97 8.97 -18.34 -6.68
N LEU A 98 10.12 -18.11 -6.05
CA LEU A 98 11.04 -19.16 -5.63
C LEU A 98 10.36 -20.16 -4.68
N THR A 99 9.64 -19.67 -3.67
CA THR A 99 8.88 -20.55 -2.77
C THR A 99 7.84 -21.38 -3.54
N THR A 100 7.15 -20.77 -4.50
CA THR A 100 6.16 -21.49 -5.33
C THR A 100 6.82 -22.54 -6.23
N MET A 101 8.03 -22.26 -6.74
CA MET A 101 8.82 -23.19 -7.53
C MET A 101 9.31 -24.39 -6.71
N ASP A 102 9.64 -24.18 -5.43
CA ASP A 102 9.99 -25.28 -4.53
C ASP A 102 8.80 -26.22 -4.27
N TYR A 103 7.60 -25.66 -4.06
CA TYR A 103 6.37 -26.46 -3.99
C TYR A 103 6.07 -27.21 -5.29
N LEU A 104 6.27 -26.58 -6.45
CA LEU A 104 6.11 -27.23 -7.75
C LEU A 104 7.06 -28.44 -7.87
N ARG A 105 8.33 -28.28 -7.47
CA ARG A 105 9.32 -29.37 -7.52
C ARG A 105 8.93 -30.54 -6.62
N GLY A 106 8.40 -30.27 -5.43
CA GLY A 106 7.91 -31.32 -4.52
C GLY A 106 6.65 -32.04 -5.03
N SER A 107 5.75 -31.33 -5.70
CA SER A 107 4.48 -31.89 -6.18
C SER A 107 4.56 -32.60 -7.54
N ILE A 108 5.52 -32.23 -8.41
CA ILE A 108 5.64 -32.82 -9.75
C ILE A 108 5.92 -34.33 -9.73
N GLY A 109 6.58 -34.82 -8.66
CA GLY A 109 6.83 -36.24 -8.46
C GLY A 109 5.55 -37.07 -8.41
N LEU A 110 4.45 -36.52 -7.88
CA LEU A 110 3.15 -37.18 -7.82
C LEU A 110 2.42 -37.18 -9.18
N GLN A 111 2.79 -36.30 -10.12
CA GLN A 111 2.22 -36.30 -11.48
C GLN A 111 2.83 -37.37 -12.40
N SER A 112 3.99 -37.96 -12.02
CA SER A 112 4.64 -39.05 -12.76
C SER A 112 3.76 -40.31 -12.88
N TYR A 113 2.78 -40.48 -11.99
CA TYR A 113 1.80 -41.57 -12.04
C TYR A 113 0.87 -41.50 -13.27
N GLY A 114 0.79 -40.35 -13.95
CA GLY A 114 -0.05 -40.13 -15.13
C GLY A 114 0.60 -40.46 -16.48
N GLN A 115 1.72 -41.21 -16.50
CA GLN A 115 2.50 -41.54 -17.72
C GLN A 115 3.02 -40.32 -18.52
N ARG A 116 3.02 -39.12 -17.91
CA ARG A 116 3.62 -37.91 -18.48
C ARG A 116 5.01 -37.73 -17.91
N ASP A 117 5.95 -37.29 -18.75
CA ASP A 117 7.32 -36.98 -18.32
C ASP A 117 7.31 -35.83 -17.30
N PRO A 118 7.72 -36.07 -16.03
CA PRO A 118 7.72 -35.05 -14.99
C PRO A 118 8.56 -33.82 -15.34
N LEU A 119 9.64 -34.00 -16.09
CA LEU A 119 10.51 -32.90 -16.48
C LEU A 119 9.81 -31.96 -17.46
N VAL A 120 9.05 -32.51 -18.40
CA VAL A 120 8.28 -31.74 -19.39
C VAL A 120 7.18 -30.96 -18.69
N GLU A 121 6.44 -31.59 -17.78
CA GLU A 121 5.38 -30.92 -17.01
C GLU A 121 5.94 -29.84 -16.08
N TYR A 122 7.07 -30.09 -15.42
CA TYR A 122 7.76 -29.08 -14.62
C TYR A 122 8.11 -27.86 -15.46
N LYS A 123 8.77 -28.06 -16.61
CA LYS A 123 9.16 -26.96 -17.51
C LYS A 123 7.95 -26.15 -17.98
N ARG A 124 6.86 -26.84 -18.35
CA ARG A 124 5.62 -26.19 -18.82
C ARG A 124 4.99 -25.33 -17.73
N GLN A 125 4.84 -25.88 -16.52
CA GLN A 125 4.25 -25.16 -15.39
C GLN A 125 5.15 -24.02 -14.89
N ALA A 126 6.46 -24.27 -14.77
CA ALA A 126 7.45 -23.27 -14.40
C ALA A 126 7.44 -22.08 -15.34
N PHE A 127 7.40 -22.33 -16.66
CA PHE A 127 7.36 -21.26 -17.65
C PHE A 127 6.06 -20.43 -17.58
N ARG A 128 4.92 -21.08 -17.34
CA ARG A 128 3.66 -20.37 -17.10
C ARG A 128 3.75 -19.48 -15.86
N MET A 129 4.24 -20.02 -14.75
CA MET A 129 4.43 -19.26 -13.51
C MET A 129 5.40 -18.09 -13.68
N TYR A 130 6.45 -18.25 -14.49
CA TYR A 130 7.38 -17.17 -14.82
C TYR A 130 6.70 -16.05 -15.63
N LYS A 131 5.86 -16.39 -16.61
CA LYS A 131 5.06 -15.38 -17.33
C LYS A 131 4.11 -14.63 -16.40
N ASP A 132 3.46 -15.36 -15.48
CA ASP A 132 2.55 -14.77 -14.49
C ASP A 132 3.31 -13.86 -13.52
N LEU A 133 4.53 -14.22 -13.14
CA LEU A 133 5.44 -13.36 -12.37
C LEU A 133 5.76 -12.07 -13.13
N LEU A 134 6.19 -12.15 -14.39
CA LEU A 134 6.49 -10.96 -15.20
C LEU A 134 5.28 -10.04 -15.34
N ALA A 135 4.09 -10.59 -15.57
CA ALA A 135 2.85 -9.83 -15.63
C ALA A 135 2.52 -9.16 -14.28
N SER A 136 2.78 -9.86 -13.17
CA SER A 136 2.55 -9.33 -11.82
C SER A 136 3.51 -8.20 -11.47
N ILE A 137 4.80 -8.32 -11.82
CA ILE A 137 5.79 -7.25 -11.64
C ILE A 137 5.36 -5.99 -12.40
N ARG A 138 5.00 -6.13 -13.68
CA ARG A 138 4.55 -4.99 -14.50
C ARG A 138 3.32 -4.31 -13.89
N ARG A 139 2.36 -5.10 -13.42
CA ARG A 139 1.14 -4.58 -12.78
C ARG A 139 1.44 -3.83 -11.49
N GLU A 140 2.31 -4.40 -10.63
CA GLU A 140 2.65 -3.79 -9.34
C GLU A 140 3.44 -2.49 -9.51
N VAL A 141 4.38 -2.45 -10.46
CA VAL A 141 5.10 -1.22 -10.80
C VAL A 141 4.14 -0.14 -11.33
N ALA A 142 3.28 -0.48 -12.29
CA ALA A 142 2.31 0.45 -12.86
C ALA A 142 1.31 0.96 -11.81
N TYR A 143 0.85 0.11 -10.89
CA TYR A 143 -0.08 0.51 -9.84
C TYR A 143 0.59 1.45 -8.81
N ASN A 144 1.80 1.11 -8.36
CA ASN A 144 2.47 1.85 -7.31
C ASN A 144 2.98 3.22 -7.78
N ILE A 145 3.41 3.35 -9.04
CA ILE A 145 3.94 4.61 -9.56
C ILE A 145 2.87 5.72 -9.58
N PHE A 146 1.64 5.38 -9.97
CA PHE A 146 0.54 6.35 -9.98
C PHE A 146 0.01 6.67 -8.58
N LYS A 147 0.04 5.69 -7.66
CA LYS A 147 -0.36 5.90 -6.26
C LYS A 147 0.55 6.87 -5.51
N VAL A 148 1.86 6.85 -5.81
CA VAL A 148 2.82 7.84 -5.26
C VAL A 148 2.45 9.26 -5.73
N GLY A 149 2.07 9.43 -7.00
CA GLY A 149 1.65 10.71 -7.56
C GLY A 149 0.41 11.30 -6.88
N VAL A 150 -0.61 10.47 -6.64
CA VAL A 150 -1.85 10.89 -5.97
C VAL A 150 -1.58 11.38 -4.54
N SER A 151 -0.70 10.70 -3.80
CA SER A 151 -0.33 11.13 -2.44
C SER A 151 0.38 12.48 -2.42
N GLN A 152 1.19 12.79 -3.45
CA GLN A 152 1.88 14.07 -3.57
C GLN A 152 0.90 15.20 -3.95
N GLN A 153 0.00 14.97 -4.90
CA GLN A 153 -1.03 15.94 -5.27
C GLN A 153 -1.97 16.27 -4.09
N ALA A 154 -2.39 15.26 -3.32
CA ALA A 154 -3.21 15.47 -2.14
C ALA A 154 -2.50 16.28 -1.04
N ALA A 155 -1.18 16.09 -0.89
CA ALA A 155 -0.38 16.86 0.06
C ALA A 155 -0.23 18.34 -0.35
N GLN A 156 -0.19 18.63 -1.65
CA GLN A 156 -0.11 20.00 -2.18
C GLN A 156 -1.45 20.74 -2.15
N ALA A 157 -2.57 20.02 -2.28
CA ALA A 157 -3.92 20.59 -2.24
C ALA A 157 -4.44 20.87 -0.82
N ALA A 158 -3.78 20.35 0.22
CA ALA A 158 -4.15 20.64 1.60
C ALA A 158 -3.73 22.06 1.99
N PRO A 159 -4.61 22.90 2.58
CA PRO A 159 -4.22 24.21 3.07
C PRO A 159 -3.11 24.05 4.13
N PRO A 160 -2.12 24.97 4.19
CA PRO A 160 -1.08 24.90 5.20
C PRO A 160 -1.79 24.94 6.55
N ARG A 161 -1.71 23.84 7.32
CA ARG A 161 -2.12 23.84 8.71
C ARG A 161 -1.33 24.95 9.38
N ARG A 162 -2.00 26.08 9.68
CA ARG A 162 -1.48 27.06 10.64
C ARG A 162 -1.07 26.22 11.85
N GLN A 163 0.22 26.25 12.16
CA GLN A 163 0.73 25.73 13.42
C GLN A 163 0.03 26.52 14.51
N MET A 164 -1.11 26.00 14.95
CA MET A 164 -1.73 26.42 16.18
C MET A 164 -0.78 25.92 17.25
N GLN A 165 0.14 26.80 17.67
CA GLN A 165 0.89 26.63 18.90
C GLN A 165 -0.16 26.50 20.00
N GLU A 166 -0.51 25.26 20.36
CA GLU A 166 -1.06 24.98 21.67
C GLU A 166 0.03 25.33 22.66
N GLN A 167 -0.04 26.56 23.20
CA GLN A 167 0.63 26.92 24.43
C GLN A 167 0.00 26.08 25.53
N GLY A 168 0.51 24.87 25.72
CA GLY A 168 0.27 24.11 26.95
C GLY A 168 0.85 24.90 28.12
N PRO A 169 0.15 25.00 29.27
CA PRO A 169 0.68 25.71 30.42
C PRO A 169 1.96 25.03 30.88
N ALA A 170 3.02 25.82 30.96
CA ALA A 170 4.33 25.42 31.42
C ALA A 170 4.23 24.68 32.76
N LYS A 171 4.64 23.41 32.79
CA LYS A 171 5.11 22.76 34.00
C LYS A 171 6.55 22.34 33.78
N THR A 172 7.35 22.94 34.64
CA THR A 172 8.80 22.91 34.80
C THR A 172 9.43 21.54 34.66
N GLN A 173 10.58 21.57 34.01
CA GLN A 173 11.60 20.55 33.86
C GLN A 173 11.98 19.89 35.20
N ALA A 174 12.23 18.59 35.17
CA ALA A 174 13.41 17.99 35.79
C ALA A 174 13.69 16.64 35.09
N GLU A 175 14.79 16.62 34.32
CA GLU A 175 15.86 15.61 34.29
C GLU A 175 15.50 14.12 34.40
N ALA A 176 16.06 13.18 33.65
CA ALA A 176 17.11 13.17 32.64
C ALA A 176 17.21 11.70 32.14
N LYS A 177 17.67 11.51 30.90
CA LYS A 177 18.33 10.29 30.36
C LYS A 177 17.45 9.03 30.30
N SER A 178 17.63 8.09 29.38
CA SER A 178 18.38 7.94 28.15
C SER A 178 17.88 6.60 27.59
N VAL A 179 17.62 6.56 26.28
CA VAL A 179 18.16 5.55 25.35
C VAL A 179 17.87 4.06 25.63
N PHE A 180 17.36 3.40 24.57
CA PHE A 180 17.38 1.96 24.28
C PHE A 180 16.35 1.07 24.98
N SER A 181 15.29 0.71 24.26
CA SER A 181 15.25 -0.57 23.51
C SER A 181 13.81 -1.02 23.22
N SER A 182 13.60 -1.37 21.96
CA SER A 182 12.78 -2.50 21.47
C SER A 182 11.34 -2.60 22.01
N ALA A 183 10.36 -2.26 21.16
CA ALA A 183 9.67 -3.25 20.32
C ALA A 183 9.09 -4.41 21.15
N VAL A 184 7.76 -4.50 21.29
CA VAL A 184 6.91 -5.26 20.37
C VAL A 184 5.45 -5.30 20.86
N SER A 185 4.55 -5.19 19.90
CA SER A 185 3.20 -5.77 19.84
C SER A 185 2.12 -5.39 20.87
N SER A 186 1.14 -4.68 20.31
CA SER A 186 -0.22 -5.18 20.07
C SER A 186 -1.34 -4.83 21.06
N THR A 187 -2.47 -4.50 20.43
CA THR A 187 -3.86 -4.41 20.93
C THR A 187 -4.24 -3.16 21.70
N GLY A 188 -4.87 -2.24 20.96
CA GLY A 188 -5.60 -1.10 21.50
C GLY A 188 -6.86 -1.53 22.24
N GLY A 189 -7.03 -0.92 23.41
CA GLY A 189 -8.27 -0.75 24.16
C GLY A 189 -8.14 0.53 24.97
N PRO A 190 -9.23 1.26 25.28
CA PRO A 190 -9.15 2.52 26.00
C PRO A 190 -8.52 2.31 27.37
N VAL A 191 -7.44 3.06 27.65
CA VAL A 191 -6.70 2.98 28.91
C VAL A 191 -7.56 3.55 30.04
N MET A 192 -8.37 2.71 30.68
CA MET A 192 -8.94 3.06 31.97
C MET A 192 -7.80 3.25 32.97
N ALA A 193 -7.75 4.43 33.59
CA ALA A 193 -6.76 4.76 34.59
C ALA A 193 -6.81 3.72 35.73
N LYS A 194 -5.67 3.11 36.04
CA LYS A 194 -5.57 2.13 37.14
C LYS A 194 -6.07 2.78 38.44
N PRO A 195 -6.95 2.11 39.21
CA PRO A 195 -7.48 2.67 40.45
C PRO A 195 -6.35 3.00 41.42
N ARG A 196 -6.48 4.15 42.08
CA ARG A 196 -5.56 4.62 43.11
C ARG A 196 -6.23 4.52 44.47
N ASP A 197 -5.44 4.26 45.49
CA ASP A 197 -5.88 4.37 46.88
C ASP A 197 -6.06 5.85 47.28
N GLU A 198 -6.57 6.07 48.49
CA GLU A 198 -6.85 7.41 49.04
C GLU A 198 -5.60 8.31 49.11
N THR A 199 -4.40 7.71 49.07
CA THR A 199 -3.09 8.39 49.07
C THR A 199 -2.50 8.56 47.67
N GLY A 200 -3.19 8.11 46.62
CA GLY A 200 -2.81 8.36 45.22
C GLY A 200 -1.82 7.35 44.61
N HIS A 201 -1.50 6.26 45.32
CA HIS A 201 -0.69 5.16 44.81
C HIS A 201 -1.51 4.21 43.95
N LYS A 202 -0.88 3.61 42.93
CA LYS A 202 -1.54 2.64 42.05
C LYS A 202 -1.82 1.35 42.81
N VAL A 203 -3.08 0.96 42.93
CA VAL A 203 -3.46 -0.28 43.61
C VAL A 203 -3.12 -1.49 42.74
N GLY A 204 -2.28 -2.38 43.25
CA GLY A 204 -1.94 -3.65 42.64
C GLY A 204 -3.02 -4.71 42.83
N ARG A 205 -3.01 -5.74 41.97
CA ARG A 205 -4.04 -6.80 41.94
C ARG A 205 -4.23 -7.54 43.28
N ASN A 206 -3.20 -7.62 44.11
CA ASN A 206 -3.21 -8.32 45.39
C ASN A 206 -3.33 -7.40 46.61
N ASP A 207 -3.34 -6.08 46.43
CA ASP A 207 -3.35 -5.08 47.51
C ASP A 207 -4.76 -4.96 48.13
N PRO A 208 -4.88 -4.37 49.34
CA PRO A 208 -6.18 -4.10 49.94
C PRO A 208 -7.05 -3.26 49.00
N CYS A 209 -8.32 -3.64 48.86
CA CYS A 209 -9.23 -2.93 47.99
C CYS A 209 -9.56 -1.55 48.57
N PRO A 210 -9.45 -0.45 47.80
CA PRO A 210 -9.63 0.92 48.28
C PRO A 210 -11.09 1.25 48.66
N CYS A 211 -12.04 0.33 48.47
CA CYS A 211 -13.43 0.48 48.91
C CYS A 211 -13.64 0.19 50.41
N GLY A 212 -12.56 0.04 51.20
CA GLY A 212 -12.63 -0.23 52.64
C GLY A 212 -13.12 -1.62 53.05
N SER A 213 -13.25 -2.57 52.10
CA SER A 213 -13.85 -3.90 52.36
C SER A 213 -12.93 -4.90 53.08
N GLY A 214 -11.66 -4.55 53.31
CA GLY A 214 -10.65 -5.44 53.91
C GLY A 214 -10.20 -6.61 53.03
N LYS A 215 -10.74 -6.78 51.81
CA LYS A 215 -10.41 -7.86 50.87
C LYS A 215 -9.36 -7.41 49.84
N LYS A 216 -8.60 -8.36 49.26
CA LYS A 216 -7.65 -8.08 48.15
C LYS A 216 -8.39 -7.58 46.90
N TYR A 217 -7.83 -6.63 46.16
CA TYR A 217 -8.47 -5.96 45.02
C TYR A 217 -9.06 -6.93 43.98
N LYS A 218 -8.30 -7.97 43.57
CA LYS A 218 -8.79 -9.02 42.65
C LYS A 218 -10.00 -9.81 43.11
N LYS A 219 -10.29 -9.82 44.41
CA LYS A 219 -11.44 -10.54 45.00
C LYS A 219 -12.62 -9.61 45.29
N CYS A 220 -12.52 -8.33 44.94
CA CYS A 220 -13.54 -7.33 45.22
C CYS A 220 -13.91 -6.55 43.97
N HIS A 221 -13.06 -5.63 43.51
CA HIS A 221 -13.33 -4.75 42.35
C HIS A 221 -12.44 -5.05 41.13
N GLY A 222 -11.54 -6.04 41.23
CA GLY A 222 -10.63 -6.45 40.16
C GLY A 222 -11.01 -7.76 39.48
N GLN A 223 -12.32 -7.98 39.23
CA GLN A 223 -12.79 -9.01 38.30
C GLN A 223 -12.71 -8.50 36.86
#